data_AF-A0A7U6GDP3-F1
#
_entry.id   AF-A0A7U6GDP3-F1
#
_cell.length_a   1.000
_cell.length_b   1.000
_cell.length_c   1.000
_cell.angle_alpha   90.00
_cell.angle_beta   90.00
_cell.angle_gamma   90.00
#
_symmetry.space_group_name_H-M   'P 1'
#
loop_
_entity.id
_entity.type
_entity.pdbx_description
1 polymer ?
#
loop_
_entity_poly.entity_id
_entity_poly.type
_entity_poly.pdbx_seq_one_letter_code
_entity_poly.pdbx_strand_id
1 'polypeptide(L)'
;MKWKITFLIIFVLILSALIIALNKKTDQYYSIVLAYNPNEYSFPIEAYKSVLDELKVPYKLESVFDLVSENPKNYYKIHKAIIFMDEVNKYLPNEVVPFLKEYTNEGGSVLVAFDVGVLNQDKTYRNRGILSEILGISNINFGKYKEKTFVEGSLFLKSHESAEILKIPPYKLENGKFVSGYMYGKLLYPSPVVEPITVKDEEVLAYLQTTNGEKFPSITLRKTKGYIMYVSIPLGYLKSYSDDFPLRTILSSFLFEIVKVPHILAAPYGIPGLVINLHIDSNIDYNSIPYLENNGFLNKEIEYSIHICAGDFRDYPGDNLGFDACGKGKKFVLELTKFGIIGDHGGWAHNYFSSLLNQNALSEEEIKNYIDKNTQCLENIIGYKIKEYSAPNGVHPEVVTKILESEGFNSYYYTGDNGSVPNRTFLNGSMVSSPDFIS
;
A
#
# COMPACT_ATOMS: atom_id res chain seq x y z
N MET A 1 19.37 -58.19 -6.55
CA MET A 1 18.28 -57.37 -5.98
C MET A 1 18.78 -56.34 -4.97
N LYS A 2 19.59 -56.72 -3.96
CA LYS A 2 20.16 -55.79 -2.96
C LYS A 2 20.94 -54.59 -3.53
N TRP A 3 21.77 -54.81 -4.56
CA TRP A 3 22.60 -53.75 -5.15
C TRP A 3 21.80 -52.64 -5.84
N LYS A 4 20.64 -52.97 -6.45
CA LYS A 4 19.73 -51.98 -7.05
C LYS A 4 19.06 -51.10 -6.01
N ILE A 5 18.75 -51.65 -4.83
CA ILE A 5 18.15 -50.90 -3.71
C ILE A 5 19.18 -49.95 -3.09
N THR A 6 20.42 -50.42 -2.90
CA THR A 6 21.52 -49.56 -2.39
C THR A 6 21.83 -48.41 -3.35
N PHE A 7 21.87 -48.67 -4.66
CA PHE A 7 22.08 -47.63 -5.67
C PHE A 7 20.96 -46.59 -5.69
N LEU A 8 19.70 -47.03 -5.57
CA LEU A 8 18.55 -46.15 -5.50
C LEU A 8 18.60 -45.23 -4.26
N ILE A 9 18.96 -45.78 -3.10
CA ILE A 9 19.09 -45.00 -1.85
C ILE A 9 20.20 -43.95 -1.97
N ILE A 10 21.37 -44.33 -2.51
CA ILE A 10 22.49 -43.39 -2.72
C ILE A 10 22.10 -42.31 -3.73
N PHE A 11 21.42 -42.67 -4.82
CA PHE A 11 20.96 -41.72 -5.81
C PHE A 11 19.95 -40.72 -5.23
N VAL A 12 18.99 -41.18 -4.42
CA VAL A 12 18.03 -40.31 -3.72
C VAL A 12 18.75 -39.37 -2.77
N LEU A 13 19.70 -39.87 -1.96
CA LEU A 13 20.48 -39.03 -1.03
C LEU A 13 21.32 -37.96 -1.76
N ILE A 14 21.93 -38.31 -2.89
CA ILE A 14 22.69 -37.37 -3.73
C ILE A 14 21.76 -36.33 -4.35
N LEU A 15 20.59 -36.75 -4.86
CA LEU A 15 19.60 -35.84 -5.44
C LEU A 15 19.04 -34.87 -4.39
N SER A 16 18.73 -35.37 -3.19
CA SER A 16 18.32 -34.55 -2.04
C SER A 16 19.42 -33.55 -1.66
N ALA A 17 20.68 -33.99 -1.58
CA ALA A 17 21.80 -33.11 -1.28
C ALA A 17 22.02 -32.05 -2.38
N LEU A 18 21.81 -32.39 -3.65
CA LEU A 18 21.89 -31.47 -4.78
C LEU A 18 20.77 -30.44 -4.77
N ILE A 19 19.54 -30.84 -4.47
CA ILE A 19 18.39 -29.93 -4.32
C ILE A 19 18.63 -28.98 -3.14
N ILE A 20 19.13 -29.48 -2.01
CA ILE A 20 19.48 -28.66 -0.84
C ILE A 20 20.61 -27.67 -1.18
N ALA A 21 21.63 -28.12 -1.93
CA ALA A 21 22.75 -27.27 -2.34
C ALA A 21 22.33 -26.20 -3.37
N LEU A 22 21.44 -26.52 -4.30
CA LEU A 22 20.88 -25.58 -5.27
C LEU A 22 20.00 -24.53 -4.57
N ASN A 23 19.14 -24.95 -3.65
CA ASN A 23 18.33 -24.02 -2.84
C ASN A 23 19.19 -23.11 -1.95
N LYS A 24 20.28 -23.63 -1.36
CA LYS A 24 21.25 -22.80 -0.63
C LYS A 24 21.97 -21.77 -1.51
N LYS A 25 22.13 -22.05 -2.81
CA LYS A 25 22.77 -21.13 -3.75
C LYS A 25 21.82 -19.99 -4.16
N THR A 26 20.52 -20.23 -4.20
CA THR A 26 19.50 -19.19 -4.42
C THR A 26 19.28 -18.31 -3.18
N ASP A 27 19.45 -18.84 -1.97
CA ASP A 27 19.34 -18.07 -0.72
C ASP A 27 20.39 -16.95 -0.58
N GLN A 28 21.50 -17.00 -1.35
CA GLN A 28 22.55 -15.96 -1.33
C GLN A 28 22.11 -14.59 -1.91
N TYR A 29 20.93 -14.47 -2.49
CA TYR A 29 20.50 -13.25 -3.19
C TYR A 29 19.51 -12.38 -2.42
N TYR A 30 18.90 -12.89 -1.34
CA TYR A 30 17.83 -12.16 -0.65
C TYR A 30 18.35 -11.47 0.60
N SER A 31 18.41 -10.14 0.59
CA SER A 31 18.77 -9.39 1.80
C SER A 31 17.63 -9.31 2.82
N ILE A 32 16.38 -9.58 2.41
CA ILE A 32 15.17 -9.32 3.20
C ILE A 32 14.34 -10.60 3.34
N VAL A 33 13.80 -10.82 4.53
CA VAL A 33 12.96 -11.99 4.86
C VAL A 33 11.58 -11.51 5.27
N LEU A 34 10.55 -12.00 4.59
CA LEU A 34 9.17 -11.95 5.05
C LEU A 34 8.89 -13.20 5.89
N ALA A 35 8.75 -13.02 7.20
CA ALA A 35 8.44 -14.11 8.10
C ALA A 35 6.93 -14.39 8.08
N TYR A 36 6.56 -15.67 7.91
CA TYR A 36 5.16 -16.07 7.94
C TYR A 36 4.92 -17.30 8.82
N ASN A 37 3.72 -17.41 9.40
CA ASN A 37 3.29 -18.63 10.06
C ASN A 37 2.51 -19.49 9.06
N PRO A 38 2.98 -20.71 8.72
CA PRO A 38 2.31 -21.57 7.74
C PRO A 38 0.91 -22.01 8.16
N ASN A 39 0.55 -21.88 9.44
CA ASN A 39 -0.78 -22.18 9.96
C ASN A 39 -1.74 -20.99 9.88
N GLU A 40 -1.26 -19.82 9.46
CA GLU A 40 -2.01 -18.57 9.33
C GLU A 40 -1.78 -18.01 7.91
N TYR A 41 -2.55 -18.48 6.93
CA TYR A 41 -2.58 -17.82 5.63
C TYR A 41 -3.57 -16.65 5.69
N SER A 42 -3.08 -15.45 5.45
CA SER A 42 -3.91 -14.25 5.38
C SER A 42 -3.47 -13.39 4.20
N PHE A 43 -4.44 -12.68 3.63
CA PHE A 43 -4.26 -11.77 2.50
C PHE A 43 -3.16 -10.70 2.67
N PRO A 44 -2.76 -10.27 3.89
CA PRO A 44 -1.63 -9.36 4.07
C PRO A 44 -0.33 -9.85 3.42
N ILE A 45 -0.09 -11.16 3.30
CA ILE A 45 1.12 -11.67 2.64
C ILE A 45 1.25 -11.09 1.22
N GLU A 46 0.16 -11.10 0.45
CA GLU A 46 0.17 -10.59 -0.94
C GLU A 46 0.30 -9.07 -0.99
N ALA A 47 -0.23 -8.35 -0.01
CA ALA A 47 -0.02 -6.90 0.11
C ALA A 47 1.46 -6.54 0.32
N TYR A 48 2.15 -7.19 1.27
CA TYR A 48 3.59 -6.97 1.50
C TYR A 48 4.42 -7.34 0.26
N LYS A 49 4.11 -8.48 -0.38
CA LYS A 49 4.78 -8.89 -1.63
C LYS A 49 4.60 -7.85 -2.73
N SER A 50 3.36 -7.38 -2.96
CA SER A 50 3.08 -6.41 -4.01
C SER A 50 3.89 -5.13 -3.83
N VAL A 51 3.92 -4.58 -2.60
CA VAL A 51 4.70 -3.37 -2.31
C VAL A 51 6.19 -3.62 -2.52
N LEU A 52 6.73 -4.75 -2.07
CA LEU A 52 8.15 -5.06 -2.26
C LEU A 52 8.52 -5.28 -3.74
N ASP A 53 7.64 -5.91 -4.52
CA ASP A 53 7.82 -6.11 -5.97
C ASP A 53 7.82 -4.79 -6.75
N GLU A 54 6.97 -3.84 -6.33
CA GLU A 54 6.92 -2.49 -6.89
C GLU A 54 8.14 -1.66 -6.50
N LEU A 55 8.61 -1.81 -5.24
CA LEU A 55 9.85 -1.21 -4.75
C LEU A 55 11.13 -1.91 -5.27
N LYS A 56 10.98 -2.97 -6.08
CA LYS A 56 12.08 -3.77 -6.63
C LYS A 56 13.03 -4.32 -5.55
N VAL A 57 12.47 -4.69 -4.41
CA VAL A 57 13.21 -5.29 -3.29
C VAL A 57 13.09 -6.81 -3.37
N PRO A 58 14.20 -7.56 -3.60
CA PRO A 58 14.16 -9.00 -3.54
C PRO A 58 13.96 -9.48 -2.09
N TYR A 59 13.01 -10.38 -1.87
CA TYR A 59 12.71 -10.96 -0.57
C TYR A 59 12.61 -12.48 -0.62
N LYS A 60 12.88 -13.11 0.53
CA LYS A 60 12.62 -14.53 0.79
C LYS A 60 11.39 -14.65 1.69
N LEU A 61 10.41 -15.45 1.30
CA LEU A 61 9.31 -15.84 2.19
C LEU A 61 9.77 -17.06 3.00
N GLU A 62 9.79 -16.94 4.33
CA GLU A 62 10.34 -17.99 5.21
C GLU A 62 9.42 -18.25 6.40
N SER A 63 9.22 -19.52 6.74
CA SER A 63 8.37 -19.88 7.86
C SER A 63 9.05 -19.48 9.18
N VAL A 64 8.27 -19.01 10.15
CA VAL A 64 8.81 -18.66 11.48
C VAL A 64 9.45 -19.85 12.20
N PHE A 65 9.09 -21.09 11.84
CA PHE A 65 9.66 -22.31 12.41
C PHE A 65 11.02 -22.66 11.81
N ASP A 66 11.19 -22.43 10.50
CA ASP A 66 12.50 -22.59 9.84
C ASP A 66 13.44 -21.48 10.30
N LEU A 67 12.93 -20.24 10.39
CA LEU A 67 13.69 -19.07 10.83
C LEU A 67 14.38 -19.31 12.18
N VAL A 68 13.66 -19.82 13.19
CA VAL A 68 14.22 -20.05 14.53
C VAL A 68 15.18 -21.24 14.60
N SER A 69 15.23 -22.06 13.56
CA SER A 69 16.19 -23.16 13.42
C SER A 69 17.54 -22.71 12.87
N GLU A 70 17.63 -21.49 12.34
CA GLU A 70 18.84 -20.92 11.77
C GLU A 70 19.80 -20.39 12.84
N ASN A 71 21.09 -20.30 12.49
CA ASN A 71 22.08 -19.65 13.35
C ASN A 71 22.03 -18.12 13.17
N PRO A 72 21.65 -17.33 14.19
CA PRO A 72 21.41 -15.89 14.03
C PRO A 72 22.60 -15.12 13.44
N LYS A 73 23.83 -15.48 13.83
CA LYS A 73 25.06 -14.81 13.36
C LYS A 73 25.34 -15.04 11.88
N ASN A 74 25.10 -16.26 11.41
CA ASN A 74 25.27 -16.58 9.99
C ASN A 74 24.09 -16.04 9.18
N TYR A 75 22.89 -16.09 9.75
CA TYR A 75 21.68 -15.59 9.11
C TYR A 75 21.80 -14.09 8.78
N TYR A 76 22.27 -13.26 9.73
CA TYR A 76 22.50 -11.82 9.50
C TYR A 76 23.49 -11.51 8.35
N LYS A 77 24.46 -12.38 8.10
CA LYS A 77 25.44 -12.13 7.03
C LYS A 77 24.77 -12.11 5.65
N ILE A 78 23.68 -12.85 5.51
CA ILE A 78 22.91 -12.98 4.27
C ILE A 78 21.68 -12.07 4.31
N HIS A 79 20.90 -12.15 5.38
CA HIS A 79 19.64 -11.44 5.55
C HIS A 79 19.81 -10.27 6.52
N LYS A 80 19.67 -9.04 6.03
CA LYS A 80 19.82 -7.80 6.80
C LYS A 80 18.55 -7.37 7.54
N ALA A 81 17.39 -7.78 7.05
CA ALA A 81 16.12 -7.46 7.69
C ALA A 81 15.15 -8.65 7.71
N ILE A 82 14.40 -8.76 8.81
CA ILE A 82 13.26 -9.68 8.97
C ILE A 82 12.01 -8.83 9.23
N ILE A 83 10.94 -9.11 8.49
CA ILE A 83 9.66 -8.41 8.60
C ILE A 83 8.62 -9.40 9.08
N PHE A 84 8.02 -9.12 10.24
CA PHE A 84 6.87 -9.84 10.76
C PHE A 84 5.60 -9.07 10.41
N MET A 85 4.80 -9.67 9.54
CA MET A 85 3.57 -9.10 8.98
C MET A 85 2.40 -9.26 9.97
N ASP A 86 1.53 -8.24 10.03
CA ASP A 86 0.25 -8.24 10.74
C ASP A 86 -0.68 -9.34 10.24
N GLU A 87 -1.52 -9.88 11.13
CA GLU A 87 -2.48 -10.98 10.89
C GLU A 87 -1.89 -12.32 10.40
N VAL A 88 -0.60 -12.38 10.04
CA VAL A 88 0.11 -13.57 9.56
C VAL A 88 0.90 -14.24 10.67
N ASN A 89 1.34 -13.48 11.67
CA ASN A 89 2.28 -13.93 12.70
C ASN A 89 1.70 -13.76 14.10
N LYS A 90 0.39 -13.97 14.28
CA LYS A 90 -0.26 -13.78 15.59
C LYS A 90 0.26 -14.77 16.61
N TYR A 91 0.51 -16.02 16.21
CA TYR A 91 1.29 -16.98 16.97
C TYR A 91 2.75 -17.05 16.50
N LEU A 92 3.68 -17.06 17.46
CA LEU A 92 5.11 -17.30 17.24
C LEU A 92 5.65 -18.35 18.22
N PRO A 93 6.62 -19.19 17.80
CA PRO A 93 7.35 -20.10 18.69
C PRO A 93 8.17 -19.32 19.73
N ASN A 94 8.38 -19.89 20.91
CA ASN A 94 9.10 -19.20 22.01
C ASN A 94 10.57 -18.94 21.68
N GLU A 95 11.14 -19.78 20.82
CA GLU A 95 12.51 -19.73 20.30
C GLU A 95 12.78 -18.46 19.48
N VAL A 96 11.73 -17.76 19.01
CA VAL A 96 11.87 -16.51 18.26
C VAL A 96 12.54 -15.42 19.08
N VAL A 97 12.32 -15.39 20.40
CA VAL A 97 12.85 -14.34 21.27
C VAL A 97 14.37 -14.43 21.39
N PRO A 98 14.97 -15.56 21.81
CA PRO A 98 16.44 -15.67 21.85
C PRO A 98 17.05 -15.50 20.45
N PHE A 99 16.43 -16.03 19.39
CA PHE A 99 16.89 -15.85 18.02
C PHE A 99 17.00 -14.36 17.63
N LEU A 100 15.92 -13.59 17.81
CA LEU A 100 15.90 -12.17 17.44
C LEU A 100 16.83 -11.32 18.31
N LYS A 101 17.00 -11.67 19.60
CA LYS A 101 17.98 -11.00 20.47
C LYS A 101 19.40 -11.15 19.93
N GLU A 102 19.80 -12.36 19.55
CA GLU A 102 21.13 -12.59 18.98
C GLU A 102 21.26 -11.95 17.59
N TYR A 103 20.28 -12.13 16.71
CA TYR A 103 20.27 -11.56 15.36
C TYR A 103 20.44 -10.04 15.35
N THR A 104 19.69 -9.33 16.20
CA THR A 104 19.80 -7.85 16.32
C THR A 104 21.11 -7.40 16.96
N ASN A 105 21.65 -8.18 17.90
CA ASN A 105 22.97 -7.93 18.50
C ASN A 105 24.15 -8.16 17.54
N GLU A 106 23.95 -8.88 16.44
CA GLU A 106 24.94 -9.05 15.37
C GLU A 106 24.83 -7.98 14.28
N GLY A 107 23.74 -7.20 14.27
CA GLY A 107 23.53 -6.11 13.31
C GLY A 107 22.26 -6.26 12.46
N GLY A 108 21.52 -7.36 12.64
CA GLY A 108 20.26 -7.60 11.94
C GLY A 108 19.17 -6.63 12.37
N SER A 109 18.24 -6.33 11.45
CA SER A 109 17.12 -5.43 11.72
C SER A 109 15.78 -6.14 11.64
N VAL A 110 14.82 -5.72 12.46
CA VAL A 110 13.51 -6.36 12.56
C VAL A 110 12.41 -5.30 12.49
N LEU A 111 11.40 -5.54 11.65
CA LEU A 111 10.14 -4.79 11.62
C LEU A 111 9.02 -5.70 12.13
N VAL A 112 8.20 -5.19 13.04
CA VAL A 112 7.06 -5.90 13.62
C VAL A 112 5.81 -5.05 13.49
N ALA A 113 4.79 -5.56 12.80
CA ALA A 113 3.51 -4.87 12.62
C ALA A 113 2.42 -5.40 13.56
N PHE A 114 1.67 -4.49 14.19
CA PHE A 114 0.40 -4.69 14.86
C PHE A 114 0.39 -5.83 15.90
N ASP A 115 -0.22 -6.96 15.55
CA ASP A 115 -0.64 -8.05 16.42
C ASP A 115 0.31 -9.26 16.39
N VAL A 116 1.52 -9.07 15.89
CA VAL A 116 2.53 -10.13 15.86
C VAL A 116 2.81 -10.66 17.28
N GLY A 117 2.74 -11.97 17.43
CA GLY A 117 3.11 -12.69 18.64
C GLY A 117 2.17 -12.50 19.83
N VAL A 118 0.91 -12.13 19.58
CA VAL A 118 -0.11 -11.89 20.61
C VAL A 118 -0.86 -13.15 21.05
N LEU A 119 -0.82 -14.23 20.28
CA LEU A 119 -1.52 -15.48 20.57
C LEU A 119 -0.60 -16.56 21.19
N ASN A 120 -1.22 -17.43 21.96
CA ASN A 120 -0.69 -18.73 22.35
C ASN A 120 -0.95 -19.77 21.25
N GLN A 121 -0.34 -20.95 21.37
CA GLN A 121 -0.51 -22.05 20.42
C GLN A 121 -1.97 -22.53 20.34
N ASP A 122 -2.72 -22.42 21.44
CA ASP A 122 -4.14 -22.76 21.53
C ASP A 122 -5.07 -21.63 21.01
N LYS A 123 -4.51 -20.61 20.36
CA LYS A 123 -5.20 -19.42 19.84
C LYS A 123 -5.83 -18.53 20.90
N THR A 124 -5.48 -18.70 22.18
CA THR A 124 -5.87 -17.75 23.22
C THR A 124 -4.95 -16.53 23.21
N TYR A 125 -5.48 -15.37 23.56
CA TYR A 125 -4.67 -14.16 23.70
C TYR A 125 -3.73 -14.24 24.90
N ARG A 126 -2.49 -13.82 24.68
CA ARG A 126 -1.51 -13.63 25.75
C ARG A 126 -1.88 -12.39 26.56
N ASN A 127 -1.53 -12.41 27.85
CA ASN A 127 -1.56 -11.20 28.68
C ASN A 127 -0.58 -10.14 28.19
N ARG A 128 0.50 -10.57 27.53
CA ARG A 128 1.54 -9.72 26.93
C ARG A 128 2.12 -10.43 25.70
N GLY A 129 2.33 -9.69 24.61
CA GLY A 129 2.93 -10.22 23.39
C GLY A 129 4.30 -10.86 23.64
N ILE A 130 4.62 -11.92 22.91
CA ILE A 130 5.88 -12.64 23.09
C ILE A 130 7.13 -11.78 22.81
N LEU A 131 6.99 -10.80 21.91
CA LEU A 131 8.06 -9.91 21.51
C LEU A 131 8.19 -8.68 22.42
N SER A 132 7.32 -8.50 23.42
CA SER A 132 7.25 -7.26 24.20
C SER A 132 8.57 -6.84 24.86
N GLU A 133 9.39 -7.79 25.29
CA GLU A 133 10.72 -7.50 25.85
C GLU A 133 11.69 -6.93 24.80
N ILE A 134 11.66 -7.49 23.58
CA ILE A 134 12.49 -7.05 22.46
C ILE A 134 11.99 -5.73 21.89
N LEU A 135 10.67 -5.53 21.83
CA LEU A 135 10.08 -4.28 21.36
C LEU A 135 10.17 -3.15 22.40
N GLY A 136 10.34 -3.49 23.67
CA GLY A 136 10.29 -2.54 24.78
C GLY A 136 8.90 -1.97 25.03
N ILE A 137 7.86 -2.60 24.51
CA ILE A 137 6.45 -2.20 24.62
C ILE A 137 5.56 -3.43 24.85
N SER A 138 4.40 -3.23 25.47
CA SER A 138 3.30 -4.20 25.43
C SER A 138 2.42 -3.82 24.24
N ASN A 139 2.53 -4.57 23.13
CA ASN A 139 1.70 -4.36 21.94
C ASN A 139 0.26 -4.85 22.11
N ILE A 140 0.00 -5.63 23.16
CA ILE A 140 -1.36 -6.02 23.55
C ILE A 140 -1.39 -6.30 25.05
N ASN A 141 -2.51 -6.01 25.71
CA ASN A 141 -2.72 -6.33 27.13
C ASN A 141 -4.21 -6.59 27.43
N PHE A 142 -4.71 -7.72 26.91
CA PHE A 142 -6.11 -8.13 27.08
C PHE A 142 -6.53 -8.30 28.53
N GLY A 143 -5.63 -8.79 29.40
CA GLY A 143 -5.92 -8.97 30.82
C GLY A 143 -6.27 -7.65 31.52
N LYS A 144 -5.60 -6.55 31.14
CA LYS A 144 -5.83 -5.21 31.69
C LYS A 144 -6.98 -4.47 31.01
N TYR A 145 -6.97 -4.41 29.68
CA TYR A 145 -7.87 -3.53 28.93
C TYR A 145 -9.16 -4.22 28.46
N LYS A 146 -9.19 -5.55 28.37
CA LYS A 146 -10.37 -6.32 27.92
C LYS A 146 -10.92 -5.77 26.61
N GLU A 147 -12.16 -5.27 26.61
CA GLU A 147 -12.84 -4.70 25.45
C GLU A 147 -12.17 -3.40 24.94
N LYS A 148 -11.40 -2.70 25.78
CA LYS A 148 -10.64 -1.50 25.41
C LYS A 148 -9.23 -1.80 24.90
N THR A 149 -8.92 -3.06 24.59
CA THR A 149 -7.59 -3.45 24.10
C THR A 149 -7.29 -2.82 22.75
N PHE A 150 -8.32 -2.63 21.92
CA PHE A 150 -8.21 -1.91 20.66
C PHE A 150 -8.91 -0.57 20.76
N VAL A 151 -8.28 0.43 20.17
CA VAL A 151 -8.78 1.79 20.06
C VAL A 151 -8.65 2.25 18.62
N GLU A 152 -9.38 3.31 18.29
CA GLU A 152 -9.27 3.99 17.02
C GLU A 152 -8.68 5.38 17.24
N GLY A 153 -7.73 5.78 16.39
CA GLY A 153 -7.10 7.08 16.49
C GLY A 153 -6.30 7.47 15.26
N SER A 154 -5.85 8.72 15.22
CA SER A 154 -5.05 9.25 14.14
C SER A 154 -3.56 9.14 14.43
N LEU A 155 -2.78 8.82 13.39
CA LEU A 155 -1.33 8.77 13.51
C LEU A 155 -0.77 10.20 13.65
N PHE A 156 -0.23 10.51 14.83
CA PHE A 156 0.35 11.79 15.22
C PHE A 156 1.88 11.68 15.25
N LEU A 157 2.54 12.39 14.34
CA LEU A 157 4.00 12.46 14.30
C LEU A 157 4.55 13.26 15.47
N LYS A 158 5.60 12.72 16.09
CA LYS A 158 6.23 13.36 17.25
C LYS A 158 6.93 14.67 16.86
N SER A 159 7.62 14.68 15.73
CA SER A 159 8.44 15.79 15.27
C SER A 159 8.55 15.84 13.74
N HIS A 160 9.07 16.95 13.21
CA HIS A 160 9.42 17.07 11.79
C HIS A 160 10.49 16.03 11.38
N GLU A 161 11.51 15.82 12.23
CA GLU A 161 12.52 14.77 12.04
C GLU A 161 11.87 13.38 11.92
N SER A 162 10.81 13.11 12.70
CA SER A 162 10.08 11.84 12.58
C SER A 162 9.40 11.72 11.21
N ALA A 163 8.85 12.82 10.67
CA ALA A 163 8.29 12.84 9.33
C ALA A 163 9.34 12.59 8.24
N GLU A 164 10.54 13.16 8.40
CA GLU A 164 11.66 12.96 7.47
C GLU A 164 12.18 11.51 7.49
N ILE A 165 12.36 10.94 8.69
CA ILE A 165 12.75 9.53 8.87
C ILE A 165 11.73 8.60 8.22
N LEU A 166 10.44 8.88 8.43
CA LEU A 166 9.34 8.10 7.87
C LEU A 166 8.98 8.48 6.44
N LYS A 167 9.68 9.44 5.80
CA LYS A 167 9.39 9.91 4.44
C LYS A 167 7.93 10.30 4.21
N ILE A 168 7.25 10.80 5.23
CA ILE A 168 5.86 11.27 5.10
C ILE A 168 5.89 12.67 4.51
N PRO A 169 5.32 12.89 3.32
CA PRO A 169 5.39 14.18 2.67
C PRO A 169 4.50 15.22 3.38
N PRO A 170 4.85 16.52 3.35
CA PRO A 170 4.10 17.56 4.05
C PRO A 170 2.60 17.64 3.69
N TYR A 171 2.23 17.33 2.44
CA TYR A 171 0.84 17.36 2.00
C TYR A 171 -0.02 16.22 2.58
N LYS A 172 0.61 15.18 3.15
CA LYS A 172 -0.08 14.11 3.89
C LYS A 172 -0.24 14.44 5.37
N LEU A 173 0.12 15.65 5.80
CA LEU A 173 0.10 16.05 7.20
C LEU A 173 -0.87 17.21 7.45
N GLU A 174 -2.01 16.91 8.07
CA GLU A 174 -2.88 17.94 8.62
C GLU A 174 -2.18 18.62 9.81
N ASN A 175 -2.12 19.95 9.75
CA ASN A 175 -1.40 20.80 10.71
C ASN A 175 0.08 20.40 10.88
N GLY A 176 0.68 19.76 9.87
CA GLY A 176 2.06 19.28 9.90
C GLY A 176 2.33 18.13 10.87
N LYS A 177 1.29 17.47 11.43
CA LYS A 177 1.46 16.43 12.45
C LYS A 177 0.60 15.19 12.28
N PHE A 178 -0.61 15.30 11.75
CA PHE A 178 -1.52 14.15 11.64
C PHE A 178 -1.54 13.62 10.22
N VAL A 179 -1.38 12.30 10.06
CA VAL A 179 -1.56 11.69 8.73
C VAL A 179 -3.01 11.87 8.27
N SER A 180 -3.18 12.41 7.06
CA SER A 180 -4.47 12.79 6.50
C SER A 180 -4.76 12.14 5.14
N GLY A 181 -6.05 11.97 4.85
CA GLY A 181 -6.56 11.48 3.57
C GLY A 181 -6.95 12.63 2.64
N TYR A 182 -7.25 12.29 1.39
CA TYR A 182 -7.80 13.22 0.41
C TYR A 182 -9.17 13.72 0.87
N MET A 183 -9.32 15.03 1.14
CA MET A 183 -10.57 15.66 1.63
C MET A 183 -11.12 15.20 2.99
N TYR A 184 -10.70 14.05 3.52
CA TYR A 184 -11.22 13.49 4.78
C TYR A 184 -10.57 14.05 6.06
N GLY A 185 -9.50 14.83 5.93
CA GLY A 185 -8.71 15.28 7.08
C GLY A 185 -7.96 14.10 7.72
N LYS A 186 -7.81 14.12 9.05
CA LYS A 186 -7.10 13.06 9.81
C LYS A 186 -7.70 11.68 9.54
N LEU A 187 -6.84 10.74 9.14
CA LEU A 187 -7.24 9.35 9.01
C LEU A 187 -7.33 8.69 10.40
N LEU A 188 -8.25 7.74 10.52
CA LEU A 188 -8.48 6.97 11.73
C LEU A 188 -8.04 5.53 11.47
N TYR A 189 -7.21 5.00 12.36
CA TYR A 189 -6.67 3.66 12.25
C TYR A 189 -7.01 2.84 13.49
N PRO A 190 -7.34 1.54 13.34
CA PRO A 190 -7.39 0.62 14.45
C PRO A 190 -5.97 0.35 14.96
N SER A 191 -5.80 0.33 16.26
CA SER A 191 -4.53 0.03 16.92
C SER A 191 -4.80 -0.58 18.29
N PRO A 192 -3.97 -1.53 18.77
CA PRO A 192 -4.03 -1.91 20.16
C PRO A 192 -3.55 -0.76 21.04
N VAL A 193 -3.97 -0.76 22.30
CA VAL A 193 -3.40 0.09 23.33
C VAL A 193 -1.97 -0.39 23.61
N VAL A 194 -1.01 0.44 23.22
CA VAL A 194 0.42 0.15 23.39
C VAL A 194 0.92 0.81 24.66
N GLU A 195 1.54 0.02 25.54
CA GLU A 195 2.15 0.51 26.78
C GLU A 195 3.68 0.44 26.70
N PRO A 196 4.42 1.52 26.99
CA PRO A 196 5.88 1.45 27.09
C PRO A 196 6.30 0.56 28.27
N ILE A 197 7.32 -0.29 28.05
CA ILE A 197 7.96 -1.11 29.09
C ILE A 197 9.39 -0.60 29.32
N THR A 198 10.20 -0.63 28.26
CA THR A 198 11.58 -0.14 28.25
C THR A 198 11.87 0.82 27.11
N VAL A 199 10.93 0.99 26.16
CA VAL A 199 11.05 1.98 25.10
C VAL A 199 11.10 3.38 25.73
N LYS A 200 12.06 4.18 25.27
CA LYS A 200 12.22 5.55 25.70
C LYS A 200 11.45 6.49 24.79
N ASP A 201 11.16 7.68 25.28
CA ASP A 201 10.40 8.65 24.51
C ASP A 201 11.13 9.02 23.20
N GLU A 202 12.47 9.19 23.23
CA GLU A 202 13.29 9.44 22.04
C GLU A 202 13.26 8.33 20.98
N GLU A 203 12.82 7.12 21.35
CA GLU A 203 12.67 5.99 20.43
C GLU A 203 11.26 5.94 19.80
N VAL A 204 10.36 6.85 20.16
CA VAL A 204 9.01 6.97 19.57
C VAL A 204 9.03 8.00 18.43
N LEU A 205 8.65 7.57 17.22
CA LEU A 205 8.52 8.43 16.03
C LEU A 205 7.10 8.98 15.86
N ALA A 206 6.10 8.20 16.25
CA ALA A 206 4.70 8.58 16.16
C ALA A 206 3.87 7.96 17.28
N TYR A 207 2.80 8.66 17.64
CA TYR A 207 1.77 8.18 18.55
C TYR A 207 0.48 7.95 17.79
N LEU A 208 -0.33 7.00 18.23
CA LEU A 208 -1.74 6.97 17.90
C LEU A 208 -2.43 7.92 18.88
N GLN A 209 -3.12 8.94 18.37
CA GLN A 209 -3.93 9.84 19.19
C GLN A 209 -5.41 9.55 18.96
N THR A 210 -6.10 9.11 20.01
CA THR A 210 -7.55 8.87 20.00
C THR A 210 -8.33 10.19 19.98
N THR A 211 -9.63 10.11 19.71
CA THR A 211 -10.53 11.29 19.64
C THR A 211 -10.65 12.06 20.97
N ASN A 212 -10.49 11.37 22.11
CA ASN A 212 -10.43 11.98 23.45
C ASN A 212 -9.04 12.54 23.81
N GLY A 213 -8.06 12.44 22.91
CA GLY A 213 -6.73 13.01 23.06
C GLY A 213 -5.69 12.12 23.75
N GLU A 214 -6.04 10.89 24.15
CA GLU A 214 -5.07 9.92 24.68
C GLU A 214 -4.05 9.54 23.61
N LYS A 215 -2.80 9.33 24.03
CA LYS A 215 -1.68 9.01 23.13
C LYS A 215 -1.02 7.72 23.52
N PHE A 216 -0.86 6.83 22.54
CA PHE A 216 -0.17 5.55 22.69
C PHE A 216 1.00 5.50 21.69
N PRO A 217 2.20 5.01 22.06
CA PRO A 217 3.28 4.81 21.09
C PRO A 217 2.80 3.95 19.93
N SER A 218 2.92 4.46 18.70
CA SER A 218 2.44 3.76 17.51
C SER A 218 3.58 3.32 16.61
N ILE A 219 4.56 4.20 16.36
CA ILE A 219 5.77 3.85 15.63
C ILE A 219 6.95 4.05 16.56
N THR A 220 7.69 2.97 16.84
CA THR A 220 8.90 3.02 17.64
C THR A 220 10.09 2.50 16.83
N LEU A 221 11.26 3.08 17.06
CA LEU A 221 12.52 2.71 16.42
C LEU A 221 13.62 2.61 17.48
N ARG A 222 13.92 1.37 17.86
CA ARG A 222 14.97 1.06 18.84
C ARG A 222 16.26 0.71 18.14
N LYS A 223 17.38 1.31 18.58
CA LYS A 223 18.70 1.01 18.04
C LYS A 223 19.40 -0.05 18.89
N THR A 224 19.94 -1.07 18.22
CA THR A 224 20.87 -2.07 18.78
C THR A 224 22.20 -1.96 18.02
N LYS A 225 22.83 -3.08 17.62
CA LYS A 225 23.79 -3.03 16.50
C LYS A 225 23.06 -2.90 15.16
N GLY A 226 21.85 -3.44 15.05
CA GLY A 226 20.88 -3.14 13.99
C GLY A 226 19.72 -2.31 14.53
N TYR A 227 18.51 -2.56 14.04
CA TYR A 227 17.31 -1.79 14.40
C TYR A 227 16.11 -2.70 14.72
N ILE A 228 15.26 -2.27 15.65
CA ILE A 228 13.98 -2.90 15.94
C ILE A 228 12.91 -1.84 15.78
N MET A 229 12.07 -1.98 14.76
CA MET A 229 10.93 -1.10 14.50
C MET A 229 9.63 -1.82 14.82
N TYR A 230 8.74 -1.14 15.55
CA TYR A 230 7.37 -1.59 15.75
C TYR A 230 6.39 -0.57 15.22
N VAL A 231 5.31 -1.05 14.59
CA VAL A 231 4.23 -0.22 14.06
C VAL A 231 2.90 -0.77 14.57
N SER A 232 2.10 0.07 15.23
CA SER A 232 0.87 -0.37 15.92
C SER A 232 -0.38 -0.41 15.05
N ILE A 233 -0.29 -0.09 13.76
CA ILE A 233 -1.41 -0.16 12.81
C ILE A 233 -1.22 -1.36 11.87
N PRO A 234 -2.30 -2.01 11.40
CA PRO A 234 -2.20 -3.24 10.62
C PRO A 234 -1.89 -2.92 9.15
N LEU A 235 -0.59 -2.79 8.83
CA LEU A 235 -0.13 -2.26 7.55
C LEU A 235 -0.61 -3.09 6.35
N GLY A 236 -0.47 -4.41 6.41
CA GLY A 236 -0.90 -5.29 5.33
C GLY A 236 -2.42 -5.37 5.21
N TYR A 237 -3.14 -5.33 6.33
CA TYR A 237 -4.59 -5.19 6.31
C TYR A 237 -5.02 -3.91 5.60
N LEU A 238 -4.47 -2.75 5.98
CA LEU A 238 -4.82 -1.45 5.41
C LEU A 238 -4.61 -1.42 3.89
N LYS A 239 -3.44 -1.90 3.43
CA LYS A 239 -3.18 -2.03 1.98
C LYS A 239 -4.24 -2.87 1.30
N SER A 240 -4.66 -3.96 1.92
CA SER A 240 -5.61 -4.91 1.35
C SER A 240 -7.06 -4.39 1.26
N TYR A 241 -7.34 -3.25 1.90
CA TYR A 241 -8.66 -2.60 1.96
C TYR A 241 -8.61 -1.13 1.52
N SER A 242 -7.73 -0.79 0.55
CA SER A 242 -7.62 0.52 -0.12
C SER A 242 -6.74 1.60 0.51
N ASP A 243 -5.84 1.29 1.46
CA ASP A 243 -4.85 2.27 1.96
C ASP A 243 -3.42 1.73 1.88
N ASP A 244 -2.79 1.94 0.73
CA ASP A 244 -1.40 1.57 0.45
C ASP A 244 -0.35 2.37 1.25
N PHE A 245 -0.67 3.63 1.56
CA PHE A 245 0.33 4.61 1.98
C PHE A 245 1.09 4.20 3.26
N PRO A 246 0.45 3.73 4.35
CA PRO A 246 1.15 3.29 5.54
C PRO A 246 2.16 2.16 5.27
N LEU A 247 1.74 1.11 4.57
CA LEU A 247 2.60 -0.05 4.30
C LEU A 247 3.82 0.35 3.48
N ARG A 248 3.60 1.05 2.35
CA ARG A 248 4.68 1.48 1.46
C ARG A 248 5.67 2.39 2.15
N THR A 249 5.14 3.37 2.90
CA THR A 249 5.95 4.39 3.57
C THR A 249 6.82 3.78 4.66
N ILE A 250 6.26 2.87 5.47
CA ILE A 250 7.02 2.15 6.50
C ILE A 250 8.08 1.24 5.88
N LEU A 251 7.72 0.44 4.86
CA LEU A 251 8.68 -0.46 4.23
C LEU A 251 9.83 0.31 3.57
N SER A 252 9.52 1.36 2.81
CA SER A 252 10.55 2.18 2.16
C SER A 252 11.47 2.85 3.18
N SER A 253 10.91 3.43 4.24
CA SER A 253 11.69 4.09 5.30
C SER A 253 12.55 3.10 6.07
N PHE A 254 11.98 1.96 6.46
CA PHE A 254 12.70 0.92 7.18
C PHE A 254 13.85 0.35 6.34
N LEU A 255 13.58 -0.03 5.10
CA LEU A 255 14.55 -0.70 4.25
C LEU A 255 15.62 0.26 3.72
N PHE A 256 15.24 1.44 3.24
CA PHE A 256 16.17 2.32 2.52
C PHE A 256 16.77 3.40 3.40
N GLU A 257 16.05 3.90 4.41
CA GLU A 257 16.57 4.96 5.27
C GLU A 257 17.21 4.45 6.56
N ILE A 258 16.64 3.41 7.15
CA ILE A 258 17.11 2.88 8.44
C ILE A 258 18.12 1.75 8.23
N VAL A 259 17.75 0.71 7.49
CA VAL A 259 18.61 -0.47 7.26
C VAL A 259 19.64 -0.22 6.15
N LYS A 260 19.39 0.75 5.25
CA LYS A 260 20.24 1.08 4.10
C LYS A 260 20.46 -0.10 3.14
N VAL A 261 19.40 -0.85 2.86
CA VAL A 261 19.41 -1.94 1.88
C VAL A 261 19.67 -1.38 0.48
N PRO A 262 20.66 -1.88 -0.26
CA PRO A 262 20.86 -1.51 -1.66
C PRO A 262 19.62 -1.85 -2.50
N HIS A 263 19.18 -0.92 -3.32
CA HIS A 263 18.01 -1.09 -4.18
C HIS A 263 18.20 -0.35 -5.50
N ILE A 264 17.41 -0.74 -6.49
CA ILE A 264 17.29 -0.05 -7.77
C ILE A 264 16.06 0.86 -7.67
N LEU A 265 16.15 2.06 -8.22
CA LEU A 265 14.99 2.96 -8.28
C LEU A 265 13.96 2.38 -9.25
N ALA A 266 12.68 2.38 -8.84
CA ALA A 266 11.58 1.96 -9.70
C ALA A 266 11.39 2.88 -10.91
N ALA A 267 11.92 4.11 -10.85
CA ALA A 267 11.84 5.07 -11.93
C ALA A 267 12.82 4.73 -13.07
N PRO A 268 12.38 4.74 -14.35
CA PRO A 268 13.26 4.53 -15.50
C PRO A 268 14.48 5.46 -15.45
N TYR A 269 15.68 4.89 -15.55
CA TYR A 269 16.96 5.60 -15.49
C TYR A 269 17.19 6.42 -14.20
N GLY A 270 16.40 6.20 -13.15
CA GLY A 270 16.47 6.96 -11.90
C GLY A 270 15.96 8.41 -12.03
N ILE A 271 15.23 8.73 -13.10
CA ILE A 271 14.67 10.07 -13.32
C ILE A 271 13.29 10.13 -12.65
N PRO A 272 13.05 11.06 -11.71
CA PRO A 272 11.73 11.19 -11.09
C PRO A 272 10.68 11.57 -12.14
N GLY A 273 9.52 10.92 -12.06
CA GLY A 273 8.34 11.26 -12.87
C GLY A 273 7.39 12.16 -12.11
N LEU A 274 6.68 13.03 -12.84
CA LEU A 274 5.55 13.80 -12.35
C LEU A 274 4.36 13.51 -13.26
N VAL A 275 3.25 13.09 -12.67
CA VAL A 275 1.96 12.96 -13.37
C VAL A 275 1.10 14.14 -12.93
N ILE A 276 0.65 14.94 -13.90
CA ILE A 276 -0.36 15.97 -13.67
C ILE A 276 -1.65 15.48 -14.29
N ASN A 277 -2.58 15.07 -13.44
CA ASN A 277 -3.92 14.66 -13.85
C ASN A 277 -4.90 15.83 -13.67
N LEU A 278 -5.50 16.29 -14.78
CA LEU A 278 -6.44 17.40 -14.82
C LEU A 278 -7.84 16.87 -15.10
N HIS A 279 -8.76 17.10 -14.17
CA HIS A 279 -10.16 16.71 -14.32
C HIS A 279 -10.98 17.85 -14.92
N ILE A 280 -11.81 17.54 -15.92
CA ILE A 280 -12.75 18.46 -16.55
C ILE A 280 -14.16 17.89 -16.37
N ASP A 281 -14.94 18.54 -15.49
CA ASP A 281 -16.12 17.90 -14.88
C ASP A 281 -17.43 18.55 -15.33
N SER A 282 -17.37 19.82 -15.75
CA SER A 282 -18.58 20.65 -15.87
C SER A 282 -18.46 21.82 -16.84
N ASN A 283 -19.57 22.49 -17.11
CA ASN A 283 -19.61 23.69 -17.96
C ASN A 283 -18.82 24.89 -17.41
N ILE A 284 -18.43 24.87 -16.12
CA ILE A 284 -17.57 25.90 -15.52
C ILE A 284 -16.22 25.95 -16.25
N ASP A 285 -15.76 24.79 -16.73
CA ASP A 285 -14.45 24.62 -17.36
C ASP A 285 -14.33 25.30 -18.72
N TYR A 286 -15.45 25.71 -19.33
CA TYR A 286 -15.43 26.60 -20.50
C TYR A 286 -14.73 27.93 -20.24
N ASN A 287 -14.72 28.38 -18.98
CA ASN A 287 -14.00 29.57 -18.55
C ASN A 287 -12.63 29.22 -17.95
N SER A 288 -12.54 28.09 -17.22
CA SER A 288 -11.29 27.64 -16.58
C SER A 288 -10.21 27.31 -17.61
N ILE A 289 -10.54 26.59 -18.68
CA ILE A 289 -9.56 26.16 -19.68
C ILE A 289 -8.88 27.36 -20.37
N PRO A 290 -9.61 28.34 -20.94
CA PRO A 290 -8.98 29.54 -21.48
C PRO A 290 -8.21 30.34 -20.43
N TYR A 291 -8.67 30.36 -19.18
CA TYR A 291 -7.95 31.05 -18.11
C TYR A 291 -6.60 30.39 -17.85
N LEU A 292 -6.55 29.05 -17.75
CA LEU A 292 -5.32 28.31 -17.54
C LEU A 292 -4.34 28.52 -18.70
N GLU A 293 -4.83 28.47 -19.93
CA GLU A 293 -4.02 28.73 -21.13
C GLU A 293 -3.46 30.17 -21.15
N ASN A 294 -4.33 31.17 -21.03
CA ASN A 294 -3.94 32.59 -21.14
C ASN A 294 -2.98 33.05 -20.03
N ASN A 295 -2.96 32.37 -18.89
CA ASN A 295 -2.07 32.68 -17.78
C ASN A 295 -0.84 31.75 -17.72
N GLY A 296 -0.64 30.88 -18.71
CA GLY A 296 0.55 30.03 -18.80
C GLY A 296 0.57 28.86 -17.81
N PHE A 297 -0.57 28.45 -17.26
CA PHE A 297 -0.68 27.26 -16.41
C PHE A 297 -0.70 25.95 -17.22
N LEU A 298 -1.03 26.01 -18.52
CA LEU A 298 -0.90 24.90 -19.46
C LEU A 298 0.38 25.07 -20.30
N ASN A 299 1.41 24.27 -19.98
CA ASN A 299 2.69 24.29 -20.67
C ASN A 299 2.82 23.09 -21.62
N LYS A 300 3.10 23.34 -22.91
CA LYS A 300 3.27 22.28 -23.93
C LYS A 300 4.49 21.38 -23.74
N GLU A 301 5.42 21.76 -22.87
CA GLU A 301 6.57 20.93 -22.48
C GLU A 301 6.21 19.86 -21.44
N ILE A 302 5.01 19.95 -20.84
CA ILE A 302 4.47 18.97 -19.91
C ILE A 302 3.37 18.21 -20.65
N GLU A 303 3.44 16.89 -20.64
CA GLU A 303 2.35 16.04 -21.11
C GLU A 303 1.38 15.82 -19.93
N TYR A 304 0.20 16.43 -20.02
CA TYR A 304 -0.85 16.27 -19.00
C TYR A 304 -1.69 15.01 -19.27
N SER A 305 -2.18 14.38 -18.22
CA SER A 305 -3.26 13.38 -18.32
C SER A 305 -4.57 14.12 -18.03
N ILE A 306 -5.45 14.27 -19.02
CA ILE A 306 -6.61 15.16 -18.97
C ILE A 306 -7.88 14.33 -19.06
N HIS A 307 -8.60 14.17 -17.94
CA HIS A 307 -9.76 13.30 -17.87
C HIS A 307 -11.05 14.11 -17.94
N ILE A 308 -11.96 13.70 -18.83
CA ILE A 308 -13.15 14.50 -19.18
C ILE A 308 -14.45 13.72 -18.93
N CYS A 309 -15.42 14.38 -18.26
CA CYS A 309 -16.82 13.99 -18.26
C CYS A 309 -17.51 14.54 -19.51
N ALA A 310 -17.99 13.69 -20.40
CA ALA A 310 -18.50 14.08 -21.70
C ALA A 310 -19.94 14.62 -21.69
N GLY A 311 -20.68 14.35 -20.63
CA GLY A 311 -22.12 14.58 -20.55
C GLY A 311 -22.52 16.06 -20.53
N ASP A 312 -23.73 16.29 -21.00
CA ASP A 312 -24.42 17.59 -21.05
C ASP A 312 -25.01 18.02 -19.70
N PHE A 313 -25.09 17.11 -18.73
CA PHE A 313 -25.53 17.35 -17.36
C PHE A 313 -24.52 16.81 -16.35
N ARG A 314 -24.61 17.26 -15.08
CA ARG A 314 -23.66 16.86 -14.02
C ARG A 314 -24.31 16.11 -12.87
N ASP A 315 -25.37 16.69 -12.29
CA ASP A 315 -26.00 16.25 -11.05
C ASP A 315 -27.27 15.44 -11.33
N TYR A 316 -28.08 15.89 -12.29
CA TYR A 316 -29.28 15.18 -12.76
C TYR A 316 -29.57 15.48 -14.23
N PRO A 317 -30.19 14.55 -14.97
CA PRO A 317 -30.53 14.76 -16.38
C PRO A 317 -31.29 16.07 -16.60
N GLY A 318 -30.77 16.92 -17.50
CA GLY A 318 -31.38 18.20 -17.88
C GLY A 318 -30.94 19.43 -17.07
N ASP A 319 -30.03 19.30 -16.10
CA ASP A 319 -29.50 20.47 -15.37
C ASP A 319 -28.60 21.38 -16.24
N ASN A 320 -28.13 20.89 -17.39
CA ASN A 320 -27.21 21.58 -18.31
C ASN A 320 -25.89 22.03 -17.67
N LEU A 321 -25.47 21.39 -16.57
CA LEU A 321 -24.25 21.69 -15.82
C LEU A 321 -23.03 20.90 -16.31
N GLY A 322 -23.22 19.93 -17.21
CA GLY A 322 -22.15 19.09 -17.74
C GLY A 322 -21.25 19.82 -18.75
N PHE A 323 -20.08 19.26 -19.01
CA PHE A 323 -19.10 19.81 -19.95
C PHE A 323 -19.47 19.61 -21.43
N ASP A 324 -20.48 18.79 -21.75
CA ASP A 324 -21.05 18.61 -23.10
C ASP A 324 -19.96 18.44 -24.18
N ALA A 325 -19.05 17.49 -23.98
CA ALA A 325 -17.88 17.30 -24.84
C ALA A 325 -18.27 17.06 -26.31
N CYS A 326 -19.36 16.35 -26.55
CA CYS A 326 -19.88 16.08 -27.90
C CYS A 326 -20.64 17.28 -28.51
N GLY A 327 -20.98 18.29 -27.72
CA GLY A 327 -21.64 19.53 -28.15
C GLY A 327 -20.74 20.75 -27.96
N LYS A 328 -21.12 21.62 -27.00
CA LYS A 328 -20.45 22.91 -26.75
C LYS A 328 -19.00 22.76 -26.29
N GLY A 329 -18.67 21.69 -25.58
CA GLY A 329 -17.35 21.35 -25.07
C GLY A 329 -16.35 20.92 -26.14
N LYS A 330 -16.81 20.50 -27.33
CA LYS A 330 -15.96 19.87 -28.36
C LYS A 330 -14.71 20.67 -28.73
N LYS A 331 -14.86 21.99 -28.87
CA LYS A 331 -13.73 22.88 -29.21
C LYS A 331 -12.65 22.88 -28.13
N PHE A 332 -13.03 22.74 -26.87
CA PHE A 332 -12.11 22.73 -25.73
C PHE A 332 -11.40 21.38 -25.62
N VAL A 333 -12.10 20.27 -25.89
CA VAL A 333 -11.45 18.94 -25.99
C VAL A 333 -10.32 18.99 -27.03
N LEU A 334 -10.62 19.50 -28.23
CA LEU A 334 -9.63 19.64 -29.30
C LEU A 334 -8.46 20.55 -28.91
N GLU A 335 -8.73 21.63 -28.16
CA GLU A 335 -7.67 22.51 -27.65
C GLU A 335 -6.76 21.79 -26.65
N LEU A 336 -7.35 21.04 -25.72
CA LEU A 336 -6.64 20.30 -24.66
C LEU A 336 -5.71 19.22 -25.22
N THR A 337 -6.01 18.64 -26.39
CA THR A 337 -5.10 17.68 -27.07
C THR A 337 -3.71 18.25 -27.38
N LYS A 338 -3.55 19.58 -27.38
CA LYS A 338 -2.25 20.24 -27.62
C LYS A 338 -1.34 20.20 -26.38
N PHE A 339 -1.88 19.87 -25.22
CA PHE A 339 -1.17 19.89 -23.94
C PHE A 339 -1.02 18.48 -23.36
N GLY A 340 -1.87 17.53 -23.73
CA GLY A 340 -1.81 16.22 -23.10
C GLY A 340 -2.68 15.16 -23.74
N ILE A 341 -2.72 14.02 -23.08
CA ILE A 341 -3.53 12.86 -23.44
C ILE A 341 -4.90 13.02 -22.78
N ILE A 342 -5.95 12.99 -23.60
CA ILE A 342 -7.34 12.90 -23.13
C ILE A 342 -7.63 11.47 -22.67
N GLY A 343 -8.13 11.35 -21.44
CA GLY A 343 -8.66 10.13 -20.85
C GLY A 343 -10.10 10.27 -20.37
N ASP A 344 -10.63 9.20 -19.79
CA ASP A 344 -12.03 9.09 -19.39
C ASP A 344 -12.20 9.52 -17.93
N HIS A 345 -13.17 10.40 -17.64
CA HIS A 345 -13.56 10.73 -16.26
C HIS A 345 -14.95 10.20 -15.92
N GLY A 346 -15.23 8.93 -16.19
CA GLY A 346 -16.43 8.26 -15.72
C GLY A 346 -17.64 8.33 -16.65
N GLY A 347 -18.74 7.79 -16.14
CA GLY A 347 -19.83 7.28 -16.94
C GLY A 347 -20.85 8.29 -17.49
N TRP A 348 -20.43 9.30 -18.26
CA TRP A 348 -21.23 10.40 -18.85
C TRP A 348 -21.35 11.64 -17.96
N ALA A 349 -21.92 11.53 -16.75
CA ALA A 349 -22.22 12.70 -15.90
C ALA A 349 -21.58 12.54 -14.51
N HIS A 350 -20.69 13.47 -14.14
CA HIS A 350 -19.79 13.35 -12.98
C HIS A 350 -20.49 12.93 -11.67
N ASN A 351 -21.39 13.77 -11.15
CA ASN A 351 -22.04 13.54 -9.85
C ASN A 351 -23.16 12.52 -9.94
N TYR A 352 -23.90 12.51 -11.05
CA TYR A 352 -24.98 11.55 -11.26
C TYR A 352 -24.46 10.10 -11.28
N PHE A 353 -23.42 9.83 -12.08
CA PHE A 353 -22.83 8.50 -12.20
C PHE A 353 -22.22 8.03 -10.88
N SER A 354 -21.37 8.85 -10.24
CA SER A 354 -20.76 8.50 -8.95
C SER A 354 -21.80 8.29 -7.84
N SER A 355 -22.87 9.08 -7.82
CA SER A 355 -23.97 8.91 -6.87
C SER A 355 -24.69 7.57 -7.04
N LEU A 356 -24.95 7.16 -8.29
CA LEU A 356 -25.58 5.87 -8.58
C LEU A 356 -24.65 4.68 -8.26
N LEU A 357 -23.35 4.80 -8.55
CA LEU A 357 -22.36 3.81 -8.13
C LEU A 357 -22.32 3.66 -6.61
N ASN A 358 -22.25 4.77 -5.87
CA ASN A 358 -22.18 4.76 -4.41
C ASN A 358 -23.44 4.17 -3.76
N GLN A 359 -24.59 4.29 -4.43
CA GLN A 359 -25.86 3.70 -4.00
C GLN A 359 -26.04 2.23 -4.42
N ASN A 360 -25.08 1.65 -5.16
CA ASN A 360 -25.21 0.34 -5.81
C ASN A 360 -26.48 0.25 -6.67
N ALA A 361 -26.84 1.35 -7.35
CA ALA A 361 -28.08 1.47 -8.12
C ALA A 361 -27.95 1.06 -9.59
N LEU A 362 -26.73 0.67 -10.02
CA LEU A 362 -26.44 0.25 -11.40
C LEU A 362 -26.01 -1.21 -11.42
N SER A 363 -26.48 -1.94 -12.43
CA SER A 363 -25.91 -3.22 -12.84
C SER A 363 -24.55 -3.03 -13.52
N GLU A 364 -23.75 -4.09 -13.58
CA GLU A 364 -22.45 -4.10 -14.28
C GLU A 364 -22.57 -3.64 -15.75
N GLU A 365 -23.63 -4.07 -16.45
CA GLU A 365 -23.91 -3.68 -17.82
C GLU A 365 -24.23 -2.17 -17.93
N GLU A 366 -25.00 -1.61 -17.00
CA GLU A 366 -25.27 -0.17 -16.98
C GLU A 366 -24.01 0.64 -16.68
N ILE A 367 -23.17 0.19 -15.75
CA ILE A 367 -21.87 0.81 -15.45
C ILE A 367 -21.02 0.86 -16.71
N LYS A 368 -20.89 -0.28 -17.40
CA LYS A 368 -20.14 -0.38 -18.66
C LYS A 368 -20.72 0.56 -19.71
N ASN A 369 -22.04 0.55 -19.93
CA ASN A 369 -22.69 1.40 -20.92
C ASN A 369 -22.44 2.89 -20.66
N TYR A 370 -22.43 3.31 -19.40
CA TYR A 370 -22.13 4.68 -19.03
C TYR A 370 -20.66 5.05 -19.34
N ILE A 371 -19.70 4.19 -18.99
CA ILE A 371 -18.27 4.39 -19.30
C ILE A 371 -18.06 4.41 -20.83
N ASP A 372 -18.57 3.41 -21.55
CA ASP A 372 -18.50 3.31 -23.00
C ASP A 372 -19.05 4.56 -23.68
N LYS A 373 -20.19 5.08 -23.22
CA LYS A 373 -20.81 6.28 -23.78
C LYS A 373 -19.91 7.51 -23.66
N ASN A 374 -19.23 7.65 -22.51
CA ASN A 374 -18.27 8.72 -22.28
C ASN A 374 -17.05 8.55 -23.19
N THR A 375 -16.45 7.37 -23.16
CA THR A 375 -15.26 7.01 -23.94
C THR A 375 -15.50 7.21 -25.43
N GLN A 376 -16.59 6.67 -25.98
CA GLN A 376 -16.91 6.80 -27.41
C GLN A 376 -17.11 8.26 -27.84
N CYS A 377 -17.71 9.10 -26.99
CA CYS A 377 -17.83 10.52 -27.29
C CYS A 377 -16.46 11.18 -27.47
N LEU A 378 -15.53 10.92 -26.55
CA LEU A 378 -14.19 11.50 -26.56
C LEU A 378 -13.32 10.91 -27.69
N GLU A 379 -13.31 9.59 -27.88
CA GLU A 379 -12.57 8.90 -28.95
C GLU A 379 -12.96 9.43 -30.34
N ASN A 380 -14.26 9.69 -30.56
CA ASN A 380 -14.75 10.25 -31.82
C ASN A 380 -14.27 11.69 -32.08
N ILE A 381 -13.87 12.43 -31.04
CA ILE A 381 -13.33 13.79 -31.16
C ILE A 381 -11.82 13.74 -31.41
N ILE A 382 -11.10 12.93 -30.64
CA ILE A 382 -9.62 12.92 -30.59
C ILE A 382 -8.98 11.96 -31.60
N GLY A 383 -9.72 10.95 -32.08
CA GLY A 383 -9.27 10.03 -33.13
C GLY A 383 -8.31 8.93 -32.68
N TYR A 384 -8.17 8.69 -31.37
CA TYR A 384 -7.37 7.60 -30.82
C TYR A 384 -8.13 6.87 -29.70
N LYS A 385 -7.64 5.69 -29.34
CA LYS A 385 -8.20 4.86 -28.26
C LYS A 385 -7.79 5.34 -26.88
N ILE A 386 -8.76 5.61 -26.01
CA ILE A 386 -8.52 6.01 -24.63
C ILE A 386 -8.04 4.80 -23.81
N LYS A 387 -7.12 5.04 -22.88
CA LYS A 387 -6.53 3.99 -22.02
C LYS A 387 -6.47 4.34 -20.53
N GLU A 388 -6.72 5.60 -20.18
CA GLU A 388 -6.65 6.12 -18.82
C GLU A 388 -8.03 6.50 -18.33
N TYR A 389 -8.33 6.16 -17.08
CA TYR A 389 -9.61 6.44 -16.42
C TYR A 389 -9.39 7.23 -15.13
N SER A 390 -10.39 7.98 -14.68
CA SER A 390 -10.45 8.46 -13.30
C SER A 390 -11.86 8.40 -12.76
N ALA A 391 -11.99 7.96 -11.50
CA ALA A 391 -13.28 7.79 -10.86
C ALA A 391 -13.88 9.15 -10.44
N PRO A 392 -15.09 9.52 -10.92
CA PRO A 392 -15.79 10.70 -10.43
C PRO A 392 -16.02 10.63 -8.93
N ASN A 393 -15.71 11.72 -8.22
CA ASN A 393 -15.73 11.79 -6.75
C ASN A 393 -14.90 10.70 -6.02
N GLY A 394 -14.02 9.98 -6.73
CA GLY A 394 -13.28 8.85 -6.18
C GLY A 394 -14.10 7.57 -5.94
N VAL A 395 -15.37 7.52 -6.39
CA VAL A 395 -16.24 6.35 -6.20
C VAL A 395 -15.83 5.25 -7.18
N HIS A 396 -15.11 4.25 -6.67
CA HIS A 396 -14.49 3.19 -7.50
C HIS A 396 -14.72 1.79 -6.91
N PRO A 397 -15.93 1.21 -7.05
CA PRO A 397 -16.17 -0.17 -6.63
C PRO A 397 -15.38 -1.16 -7.50
N GLU A 398 -15.09 -2.34 -6.96
CA GLU A 398 -14.27 -3.38 -7.62
C GLU A 398 -14.71 -3.73 -9.04
N VAL A 399 -16.03 -3.72 -9.30
CA VAL A 399 -16.60 -4.00 -10.63
C VAL A 399 -16.10 -3.03 -11.70
N VAL A 400 -15.82 -1.77 -11.35
CA VAL A 400 -15.32 -0.77 -12.30
C VAL A 400 -13.94 -1.18 -12.81
N THR A 401 -13.03 -1.63 -11.94
CA THR A 401 -11.70 -2.12 -12.35
C THR A 401 -11.81 -3.25 -13.38
N LYS A 402 -12.71 -4.22 -13.16
CA LYS A 402 -12.92 -5.34 -14.08
C LYS A 402 -13.42 -4.88 -15.45
N ILE A 403 -14.37 -3.93 -15.46
CA ILE A 403 -14.88 -3.34 -16.70
C ILE A 403 -13.75 -2.63 -17.44
N LEU A 404 -12.97 -1.77 -16.76
CA LEU A 404 -11.89 -1.02 -17.37
C LEU A 404 -10.84 -1.93 -18.03
N GLU A 405 -10.40 -2.98 -17.32
CA GLU A 405 -9.47 -3.96 -17.91
C GLU A 405 -10.07 -4.64 -19.15
N SER A 406 -11.35 -5.02 -19.10
CA SER A 406 -12.02 -5.67 -20.23
C SER A 406 -12.17 -4.77 -21.46
N GLU A 407 -12.25 -3.45 -21.24
CA GLU A 407 -12.34 -2.42 -22.29
C GLU A 407 -10.97 -1.95 -22.79
N GLY A 408 -9.88 -2.50 -22.25
CA GLY A 408 -8.51 -2.23 -22.72
C GLY A 408 -7.89 -0.96 -22.13
N PHE A 409 -8.44 -0.44 -21.04
CA PHE A 409 -7.72 0.53 -20.20
C PHE A 409 -6.50 -0.14 -19.58
N ASN A 410 -5.46 0.64 -19.28
CA ASN A 410 -4.26 0.14 -18.61
C ASN A 410 -3.93 0.87 -17.30
N SER A 411 -4.61 1.98 -17.02
CA SER A 411 -4.43 2.71 -15.77
C SER A 411 -5.70 3.44 -15.35
N TYR A 412 -5.77 3.76 -14.07
CA TYR A 412 -6.82 4.60 -13.53
C TYR A 412 -6.35 5.44 -12.35
N TYR A 413 -7.12 6.47 -12.01
CA TYR A 413 -6.93 7.25 -10.79
C TYR A 413 -8.18 7.17 -9.90
N TYR A 414 -7.98 6.90 -8.62
CA TYR A 414 -9.01 7.00 -7.57
C TYR A 414 -8.39 7.47 -6.24
N THR A 415 -9.22 7.74 -5.24
CA THR A 415 -8.80 8.46 -4.02
C THR A 415 -8.35 7.57 -2.85
N GLY A 416 -8.47 6.24 -2.94
CA GLY A 416 -8.18 5.32 -1.83
C GLY A 416 -6.69 5.26 -1.48
N ASP A 417 -5.82 5.00 -2.45
CA ASP A 417 -4.36 4.89 -2.25
C ASP A 417 -3.66 6.27 -2.20
N ASN A 418 -4.35 7.30 -1.68
CA ASN A 418 -3.87 8.67 -1.68
C ASN A 418 -2.53 8.83 -0.92
N GLY A 419 -1.56 9.45 -1.58
CA GLY A 419 -0.23 9.70 -1.04
C GLY A 419 0.80 8.65 -1.45
N SER A 420 0.37 7.57 -2.10
CA SER A 420 1.25 6.59 -2.72
C SER A 420 1.61 6.97 -4.15
N VAL A 421 2.67 6.34 -4.64
CA VAL A 421 3.06 6.34 -6.06
C VAL A 421 2.13 5.40 -6.84
N PRO A 422 2.18 5.39 -8.19
CA PRO A 422 1.41 4.44 -8.98
C PRO A 422 1.66 3.00 -8.50
N ASN A 423 0.58 2.27 -8.24
CA ASN A 423 0.65 0.98 -7.55
C ASN A 423 -0.49 0.02 -7.96
N ARG A 424 -0.40 -1.23 -7.51
CA ARG A 424 -1.46 -2.22 -7.70
C ARG A 424 -2.47 -2.09 -6.56
N THR A 425 -3.72 -1.80 -6.90
CA THR A 425 -4.79 -1.64 -5.90
C THR A 425 -5.28 -2.98 -5.35
N PHE A 426 -5.62 -2.96 -4.07
CA PHE A 426 -6.30 -4.06 -3.40
C PHE A 426 -7.61 -3.54 -2.79
N LEU A 427 -8.68 -4.31 -2.97
CA LEU A 427 -9.95 -4.12 -2.31
C LEU A 427 -10.40 -5.48 -1.74
N ASN A 428 -11.07 -5.45 -0.59
CA ASN A 428 -11.68 -6.63 0.03
C ASN A 428 -10.71 -7.81 0.24
N GLY A 429 -9.43 -7.54 0.52
CA GLY A 429 -8.45 -8.61 0.77
C GLY A 429 -7.78 -9.18 -0.49
N SER A 430 -8.00 -8.59 -1.66
CA SER A 430 -7.41 -9.09 -2.91
C SER A 430 -7.00 -7.97 -3.85
N MET A 431 -5.96 -8.23 -4.65
CA MET A 431 -5.63 -7.38 -5.79
C MET A 431 -6.78 -7.43 -6.80
N VAL A 432 -7.24 -6.26 -7.25
CA VAL A 432 -8.47 -6.15 -8.06
C VAL A 432 -8.22 -6.15 -9.56
N SER A 433 -6.95 -6.17 -9.95
CA SER A 433 -6.51 -6.07 -11.33
C SER A 433 -5.31 -6.95 -11.61
N SER A 434 -5.03 -7.15 -12.90
CA SER A 434 -3.79 -7.74 -13.37
C SER A 434 -2.56 -6.90 -12.94
N PRO A 435 -1.38 -7.51 -12.80
CA PRO A 435 -0.18 -6.80 -12.33
C PRO A 435 0.29 -5.63 -13.22
N ASP A 436 -0.17 -5.57 -14.46
CA ASP A 436 0.15 -4.54 -15.46
C ASP A 436 -0.85 -3.38 -15.47
N PHE A 437 -1.98 -3.52 -14.77
CA PHE A 437 -3.00 -2.47 -14.62
C PHE A 437 -2.75 -1.70 -13.33
N ILE A 438 -2.43 -0.41 -13.47
CA ILE A 438 -1.86 0.40 -12.39
C ILE A 438 -2.82 1.53 -11.99
N SER A 439 -3.00 1.71 -10.69
CA SER A 439 -3.69 2.87 -10.12
C SER A 439 -2.74 4.02 -9.78
#